data_AF-A0A495XM20-F1
#
_entry.id   AF-A0A495XM20-F1
#
_cell.length_a   1.000
_cell.length_b   1.000
_cell.length_c   1.000
_cell.angle_alpha   90.00
_cell.angle_beta   90.00
_cell.angle_gamma   90.00
#
_symmetry.space_group_name_H-M   'P 1'
#
loop_
_entity.id
_entity.type
_entity.pdbx_description
1 polymer ?
#
loop_
_entity_poly.entity_id
_entity_poly.type
_entity_poly.pdbx_seq_one_letter_code
_entity_poly.pdbx_strand_id
1 'polypeptide(L)'
;MTTLAPPTTYAAGLDAAHDSVAPDTPNVVVVGPGGFAYTTPARLAEGPSWLSAATGHRLHGADVRPVPNRVAAHHGVACVRLVDPTSGDPAAARPDLLRHHLLRAHTRLLARTVELAVADLGRRTTAGGPLLGRQLVQAGLADAVLLVEETDGLLDGGHDAHPAVFARLVRGGRALLRLLGGASFLIDGPGGAVLTAEQVGTLYLAVRHDR
;
A
#
# COMPACT_ATOMS: atom_id res chain seq x y z
N MET A 1 -19.77 25.08 1.87
CA MET A 1 -18.50 24.61 1.29
C MET A 1 -17.90 23.61 2.27
N THR A 2 -18.08 22.32 2.01
CA THR A 2 -17.51 21.25 2.83
C THR A 2 -16.04 21.13 2.46
N THR A 3 -15.15 21.51 3.38
CA THR A 3 -13.70 21.32 3.21
C THR A 3 -13.42 19.82 3.21
N LEU A 4 -13.29 19.23 2.02
CA LEU A 4 -12.84 17.85 1.88
C LEU A 4 -11.44 17.77 2.48
N ALA A 5 -11.25 16.91 3.49
CA ALA A 5 -9.94 16.62 4.04
C ALA A 5 -8.97 16.24 2.89
N PRO A 6 -7.68 16.64 2.97
CA PRO A 6 -6.72 16.26 1.94
C PRO A 6 -6.71 14.73 1.78
N PRO A 7 -6.67 14.20 0.55
CA PRO A 7 -6.71 12.77 0.33
C PRO A 7 -5.53 12.10 1.04
N THR A 8 -5.81 11.10 1.87
CA THR A 8 -4.79 10.35 2.60
C THR A 8 -3.84 9.68 1.61
N THR A 9 -2.54 9.94 1.74
CA THR A 9 -1.51 9.29 0.90
C THR A 9 -1.37 7.81 1.27
N TYR A 10 -0.80 7.00 0.37
CA TYR A 10 -0.51 5.59 0.68
C TYR A 10 0.39 5.46 1.92
N ALA A 11 1.38 6.34 2.07
CA ALA A 11 2.26 6.41 3.23
C ALA A 11 1.51 6.60 4.56
N ALA A 12 0.55 7.51 4.60
CA ALA A 12 -0.31 7.68 5.79
C ALA A 12 -1.23 6.45 6.02
N GLY A 13 -1.71 5.82 4.94
CA GLY A 13 -2.45 4.56 5.04
C GLY A 13 -1.62 3.40 5.60
N LEU A 14 -0.32 3.35 5.25
CA LEU A 14 0.65 2.38 5.78
C LEU A 14 0.90 2.58 7.27
N ASP A 15 1.13 3.82 7.71
CA ASP A 15 1.33 4.12 9.13
C ASP A 15 0.07 3.81 9.96
N ALA A 16 -1.11 4.16 9.45
CA ALA A 16 -2.38 3.77 10.08
C ALA A 16 -2.57 2.25 10.14
N ALA A 17 -2.07 1.51 9.14
CA ALA A 17 -2.11 0.05 9.16
C ALA A 17 -1.22 -0.51 10.28
N HIS A 18 -0.03 0.07 10.51
CA HIS A 18 0.80 -0.31 11.66
C HIS A 18 0.11 -0.01 12.98
N ASP A 19 -0.44 1.19 13.15
CA ASP A 19 -1.11 1.61 14.39
C ASP A 19 -2.29 0.70 14.76
N SER A 20 -2.98 0.14 13.76
CA SER A 20 -4.11 -0.77 13.99
C SER A 20 -3.73 -2.07 14.72
N VAL A 21 -2.46 -2.48 14.64
CA VAL A 21 -1.99 -3.78 15.15
C VAL A 21 -1.85 -3.78 16.66
N ALA A 22 -1.41 -2.66 17.24
CA ALA A 22 -1.26 -2.51 18.68
C ALA A 22 -1.66 -1.08 19.08
N PRO A 23 -2.97 -0.80 19.18
CA PRO A 23 -3.48 0.57 19.40
C PRO A 23 -2.95 1.24 20.66
N ASP A 24 -2.62 0.45 21.68
CA ASP A 24 -2.08 0.92 22.95
C ASP A 24 -0.55 1.09 22.94
N THR A 25 0.11 0.78 21.81
CA THR A 25 1.55 0.94 21.64
C THR A 25 1.84 2.09 20.68
N PRO A 26 2.42 3.20 21.16
CA PRO A 26 2.75 4.31 20.29
C PRO A 26 3.85 3.92 19.29
N ASN A 27 3.77 4.51 18.10
CA ASN A 27 4.79 4.43 17.06
C ASN A 27 5.22 2.99 16.70
N VAL A 28 4.24 2.08 16.61
CA VAL A 28 4.51 0.68 16.33
C VAL A 28 4.93 0.47 14.88
N VAL A 29 5.87 -0.42 14.60
CA VAL A 29 6.19 -0.85 13.24
C VAL A 29 6.25 -2.37 13.20
N VAL A 30 5.41 -2.95 12.35
CA VAL A 30 5.40 -4.39 12.12
C VAL A 30 6.52 -4.77 11.15
N VAL A 31 7.34 -5.71 11.60
CA VAL A 31 8.48 -6.28 10.90
C VAL A 31 8.04 -7.56 10.24
N GLY A 32 8.10 -7.57 8.91
CA GLY A 32 7.79 -8.72 8.09
C GLY A 32 8.91 -9.76 8.06
N PRO A 33 8.76 -10.78 7.20
CA PRO A 33 9.76 -11.83 7.01
C PRO A 33 11.16 -11.29 6.68
N GLY A 34 12.20 -11.97 7.16
CA GLY A 34 13.60 -11.58 6.91
C GLY A 34 14.06 -10.32 7.63
N GLY A 35 13.25 -9.78 8.54
CA GLY A 35 13.54 -8.57 9.31
C GLY A 35 13.20 -7.27 8.58
N PHE A 36 12.52 -7.33 7.43
CA PHE A 36 12.20 -6.13 6.65
C PHE A 36 10.97 -5.40 7.20
N ALA A 37 10.96 -4.08 7.11
CA ALA A 37 9.80 -3.26 7.40
C ALA A 37 9.70 -2.08 6.44
N TYR A 38 8.46 -1.74 6.06
CA TYR A 38 8.13 -0.49 5.37
C TYR A 38 7.35 0.43 6.29
N THR A 39 7.71 1.71 6.36
CA THR A 39 7.02 2.76 7.13
C THR A 39 7.46 4.13 6.64
N THR A 40 6.93 5.22 7.19
CA THR A 40 7.40 6.56 6.85
C THR A 40 8.75 6.89 7.51
N PRO A 41 9.57 7.79 6.91
CA PRO A 41 10.77 8.29 7.56
C PRO A 41 10.52 8.97 8.91
N ALA A 42 9.36 9.62 9.09
CA ALA A 42 8.98 10.27 10.34
C ALA A 42 8.86 9.25 11.48
N ARG A 43 8.15 8.15 11.25
CA ARG A 43 8.01 7.02 12.19
C ARG A 43 9.37 6.43 12.59
N LEU A 44 10.30 6.30 11.64
CA LEU A 44 11.67 5.85 11.94
C LEU A 44 12.43 6.82 12.84
N ALA A 45 12.32 8.13 12.57
CA ALA A 45 13.02 9.17 13.33
C ALA A 45 12.54 9.27 14.78
N GLU A 46 11.26 8.96 15.04
CA GLU A 46 10.66 8.93 16.37
C GLU A 46 11.07 7.73 17.22
N GLY A 47 11.78 6.75 16.66
CA GLY A 47 12.20 5.54 17.39
C GLY A 47 11.05 4.54 17.54
N PRO A 48 10.79 3.70 16.52
CA PRO A 48 9.62 2.85 16.51
C PRO A 48 9.71 1.67 17.47
N SER A 49 8.55 1.26 17.98
CA SER A 49 8.37 -0.02 18.67
C SER A 49 8.21 -1.15 17.66
N TRP A 50 9.21 -2.01 17.54
CA TRP A 50 9.21 -3.09 16.57
C TRP A 50 8.37 -4.28 17.02
N LEU A 51 7.48 -4.77 16.16
CA LEU A 51 6.70 -5.99 16.38
C LEU A 51 6.96 -7.02 15.28
N SER A 52 7.12 -8.28 15.65
CA SER A 52 7.17 -9.38 14.68
C SER A 52 5.80 -9.61 14.04
N ALA A 53 5.70 -9.56 12.71
CA ALA A 53 4.48 -9.96 11.99
C ALA A 53 4.11 -11.43 12.23
N ALA A 54 5.12 -12.29 12.43
CA ALA A 54 4.95 -13.73 12.53
C ALA A 54 4.45 -14.16 13.92
N THR A 55 4.95 -13.51 14.99
CA THR A 55 4.66 -13.92 16.37
C THR A 55 3.85 -12.89 17.14
N GLY A 56 3.76 -11.64 16.68
CA GLY A 56 3.18 -10.53 17.45
C GLY A 56 4.03 -10.09 18.65
N HIS A 57 5.23 -10.65 18.83
CA HIS A 57 6.11 -10.29 19.94
C HIS A 57 6.85 -8.97 19.67
N ARG A 58 7.22 -8.27 20.74
CA ARG A 58 8.14 -7.14 20.64
C ARG A 58 9.53 -7.60 20.23
N LEU A 59 10.20 -6.82 19.39
CA LEU A 59 11.57 -7.06 18.97
C LEU A 59 12.50 -6.04 19.63
N HIS A 60 13.61 -6.54 20.18
CA HIS A 60 14.60 -5.74 20.91
C HIS A 60 16.02 -5.94 20.37
N GLY A 61 16.90 -4.99 20.70
CA GLY A 61 18.34 -5.10 20.42
C GLY A 61 18.71 -5.15 18.95
N ALA A 62 17.82 -4.71 18.06
CA ALA A 62 18.01 -4.82 16.62
C ALA A 62 18.81 -3.64 16.05
N ASP A 63 19.80 -3.95 15.22
CA ASP A 63 20.43 -2.96 14.34
C ASP A 63 19.49 -2.64 13.19
N VAL A 64 19.12 -1.38 13.02
CA VAL A 64 18.23 -0.94 11.93
C VAL A 64 19.08 -0.47 10.75
N ARG A 65 19.04 -1.20 9.65
CA ARG A 65 19.76 -0.87 8.42
C ARG A 65 18.81 -0.33 7.35
N PRO A 66 19.02 0.89 6.83
CA PRO A 66 18.27 1.38 5.68
C PRO A 66 18.46 0.49 4.46
N VAL A 67 17.38 0.22 3.73
CA VAL A 67 17.40 -0.51 2.47
C VAL A 67 17.06 0.48 1.36
N PRO A 68 18.02 0.85 0.48
CA PRO A 68 17.77 1.82 -0.57
C PRO A 68 16.62 1.42 -1.49
N ASN A 69 15.57 2.24 -1.53
CA ASN A 69 14.46 2.10 -2.46
C ASN A 69 14.01 3.49 -2.90
N ARG A 70 14.53 3.95 -4.04
CA ARG A 70 14.31 5.33 -4.53
C ARG A 70 12.84 5.62 -4.84
N VAL A 71 12.12 4.63 -5.36
CA VAL A 71 10.70 4.78 -5.71
C VAL A 71 9.87 4.95 -4.44
N ALA A 72 10.02 4.04 -3.47
CA ALA A 72 9.32 4.15 -2.19
C ALA A 72 9.66 5.47 -1.47
N ALA A 73 10.94 5.86 -1.45
CA ALA A 73 11.39 7.08 -0.79
C ALA A 73 10.76 8.35 -1.39
N HIS A 74 10.62 8.41 -2.72
CA HIS A 74 9.96 9.52 -3.40
C HIS A 74 8.48 9.64 -2.99
N HIS A 75 7.83 8.51 -2.66
CA HIS A 75 6.45 8.48 -2.17
C HIS A 75 6.34 8.49 -0.64
N GLY A 76 7.39 8.92 0.06
CA GLY A 76 7.37 9.11 1.52
C GLY A 76 7.41 7.81 2.31
N VAL A 77 7.84 6.70 1.69
CA VAL A 77 7.97 5.39 2.34
C VAL A 77 9.44 4.98 2.39
N ALA A 78 9.92 4.64 3.58
CA ALA A 78 11.23 4.05 3.81
C ALA A 78 11.13 2.53 3.93
N CYS A 79 12.20 1.85 3.53
CA CYS A 79 12.40 0.42 3.77
C CYS A 79 13.62 0.26 4.68
N VAL A 80 13.49 -0.56 5.71
CA VAL A 80 14.58 -0.92 6.61
C VAL A 80 14.64 -2.42 6.82
N ARG A 81 15.79 -2.90 7.27
CA ARG A 81 15.98 -4.26 7.73
C ARG A 81 16.53 -4.24 9.15
N LEU A 82 15.85 -4.93 10.05
CA LEU A 82 16.33 -5.27 11.37
C LEU A 82 17.31 -6.44 11.25
N VAL A 83 18.50 -6.27 11.81
CA VAL A 83 19.53 -7.31 11.88
C VAL A 83 19.64 -7.79 13.32
N ASP A 84 19.71 -9.11 13.47
CA ASP A 84 19.79 -9.83 14.75
C ASP A 84 18.75 -9.39 15.82
N PRO A 85 17.46 -9.21 15.47
CA PRO A 85 16.46 -8.87 16.46
C PRO A 85 16.26 -10.03 17.44
N THR A 86 16.11 -9.70 18.72
CA THR A 86 15.71 -10.66 19.75
C THR A 86 14.22 -10.54 20.02
N SER A 87 13.51 -11.66 19.99
CA SER A 87 12.10 -11.71 20.36
C SER A 87 11.96 -11.58 21.87
N GLY A 88 11.21 -10.59 22.32
CA GLY A 88 10.82 -10.39 23.71
C GLY A 88 9.42 -10.92 24.00
N ASP A 89 8.74 -10.22 24.90
CA ASP A 89 7.42 -10.58 25.40
C ASP A 89 6.34 -10.51 24.30
N PRO A 90 5.29 -11.36 24.42
CA PRO A 90 4.11 -11.22 23.58
C PRO A 90 3.46 -9.85 23.80
N ALA A 91 3.21 -9.12 22.72
CA ALA A 91 2.35 -7.95 22.77
C ALA A 91 0.89 -8.36 22.58
N ALA A 92 -0.05 -7.57 23.09
CA ALA A 92 -1.48 -7.67 22.73
C ALA A 92 -1.71 -7.17 21.29
N ALA A 93 -1.01 -7.78 20.34
CA ALA A 93 -0.99 -7.40 18.94
C ALA A 93 -1.98 -8.22 18.12
N ARG A 94 -2.55 -7.61 17.08
CA ARG A 94 -3.41 -8.25 16.07
C ARG A 94 -2.82 -8.10 14.67
N PRO A 95 -1.80 -8.92 14.30
CA PRO A 95 -1.11 -8.79 13.02
C PRO A 95 -2.00 -8.97 11.78
N ASP A 96 -3.15 -9.64 11.94
CA ASP A 96 -4.20 -9.78 10.94
C ASP A 96 -4.80 -8.43 10.53
N LEU A 97 -4.93 -7.48 11.45
CA LEU A 97 -5.42 -6.13 11.15
C LEU A 97 -4.49 -5.37 10.20
N LEU A 98 -3.18 -5.56 10.32
CA LEU A 98 -2.22 -4.95 9.40
C LEU A 98 -2.59 -5.27 7.95
N ARG A 99 -2.85 -6.56 7.68
CA ARG A 99 -3.12 -7.04 6.33
C ARG A 99 -4.39 -6.42 5.76
N HIS A 100 -5.44 -6.39 6.57
CA HIS A 100 -6.70 -5.76 6.21
C HIS A 100 -6.52 -4.27 5.89
N HIS A 101 -5.83 -3.52 6.75
CA HIS A 101 -5.60 -2.09 6.56
C HIS A 101 -4.68 -1.78 5.38
N LEU A 102 -3.67 -2.61 5.11
CA LEU A 102 -2.82 -2.49 3.92
C LEU A 102 -3.61 -2.67 2.62
N LEU A 103 -4.53 -3.65 2.58
CA LEU A 103 -5.42 -3.83 1.43
C LEU A 103 -6.32 -2.62 1.23
N ARG A 104 -6.93 -2.08 2.29
CA ARG A 104 -7.72 -0.83 2.18
C ARG A 104 -6.89 0.36 1.69
N ALA A 105 -5.66 0.50 2.18
CA ALA A 105 -4.76 1.56 1.72
C ALA A 105 -4.45 1.41 0.22
N HIS A 106 -4.23 0.19 -0.27
CA HIS A 106 -4.01 -0.08 -1.69
C HIS A 106 -5.29 0.16 -2.52
N THR A 107 -6.47 -0.26 -2.05
CA THR A 107 -7.75 0.02 -2.73
C THR A 107 -8.00 1.52 -2.88
N ARG A 108 -7.79 2.32 -1.81
CA ARG A 108 -7.92 3.78 -1.86
C ARG A 108 -6.91 4.43 -2.81
N LEU A 109 -5.68 3.92 -2.86
CA LEU A 109 -4.67 4.36 -3.82
C LEU A 109 -5.14 4.11 -5.27
N LEU A 110 -5.71 2.95 -5.57
CA LEU A 110 -6.24 2.66 -6.90
C LEU A 110 -7.45 3.53 -7.23
N ALA A 111 -8.39 3.72 -6.30
CA ALA A 111 -9.53 4.62 -6.47
C ALA A 111 -9.06 6.03 -6.87
N ARG A 112 -8.07 6.56 -6.13
CA ARG A 112 -7.48 7.86 -6.46
C ARG A 112 -6.77 7.86 -7.82
N THR A 113 -6.09 6.78 -8.17
CA THR A 113 -5.42 6.65 -9.46
C THR A 113 -6.44 6.63 -10.61
N VAL A 114 -7.62 6.03 -10.41
CA VAL A 114 -8.72 6.08 -11.38
C VAL A 114 -9.21 7.53 -11.58
N GLU A 115 -9.44 8.28 -10.50
CA GLU A 115 -9.84 9.69 -10.60
C GLU A 115 -8.81 10.53 -11.38
N LEU A 116 -7.53 10.35 -11.07
CA LEU A 116 -6.44 11.02 -11.79
C LEU A 116 -6.38 10.60 -13.25
N ALA A 117 -6.62 9.32 -13.54
CA ALA A 117 -6.66 8.80 -14.91
C ALA A 117 -7.81 9.42 -15.72
N VAL A 118 -9.02 9.51 -15.15
CA VAL A 118 -10.15 10.17 -15.80
C VAL A 118 -9.83 11.62 -16.12
N ALA A 119 -9.26 12.36 -15.16
CA ALA A 119 -8.87 13.76 -15.34
C ALA A 119 -7.76 13.94 -16.40
N ASP A 120 -6.77 13.06 -16.44
CA ASP A 120 -5.68 13.10 -17.43
C ASP A 120 -6.17 12.75 -18.84
N LEU A 121 -6.89 11.63 -18.97
CA LEU A 121 -7.38 11.12 -20.24
C LEU A 121 -8.46 12.01 -20.86
N GLY A 122 -9.19 12.78 -20.03
CA GLY A 122 -10.12 13.81 -20.50
C GLY A 122 -9.42 15.00 -21.15
N ARG A 123 -8.18 15.32 -20.74
CA ARG A 123 -7.37 16.42 -21.31
C ARG A 123 -6.53 15.99 -22.49
N ARG A 124 -6.10 14.73 -22.55
CA ARG A 124 -5.26 14.21 -23.62
C ARG A 124 -6.07 13.91 -24.87
N THR A 125 -5.60 14.36 -26.02
CA THR A 125 -6.28 14.16 -27.31
C THR A 125 -5.52 13.21 -28.22
N THR A 126 -6.24 12.42 -29.00
CA THR A 126 -5.73 11.65 -30.15
C THR A 126 -6.76 11.65 -31.26
N ALA A 127 -6.33 11.64 -32.53
CA ALA A 127 -7.20 11.58 -33.71
C ALA A 127 -8.45 12.48 -33.60
N GLY A 128 -8.21 13.76 -33.28
CA GLY A 128 -9.25 14.80 -33.26
C GLY A 128 -10.18 14.84 -32.03
N GLY A 129 -9.94 14.05 -30.97
CA GLY A 129 -10.76 14.12 -29.76
C GLY A 129 -10.09 13.58 -28.50
N PRO A 130 -10.70 13.75 -27.31
CA PRO A 130 -10.15 13.25 -26.06
C PRO A 130 -9.98 11.73 -26.04
N LEU A 131 -8.93 11.24 -25.38
CA LEU A 131 -8.69 9.80 -25.17
C LEU A 131 -9.81 9.17 -24.34
N LEU A 132 -10.37 9.91 -23.37
CA LEU A 132 -11.49 9.44 -22.56
C LEU A 132 -12.75 9.11 -23.39
N GLY A 133 -12.89 9.68 -24.59
CA GLY A 133 -14.00 9.36 -25.50
C GLY A 133 -13.80 8.05 -26.28
N ARG A 134 -12.65 7.37 -26.12
CA ARG A 134 -12.36 6.12 -26.83
C ARG A 134 -12.91 4.94 -26.05
N GLN A 135 -13.72 4.09 -26.71
CA GLN A 135 -14.40 2.95 -26.10
C GLN A 135 -13.45 2.02 -25.32
N LEU A 136 -12.27 1.72 -25.87
CA LEU A 136 -11.28 0.87 -25.19
C LEU A 136 -10.75 1.49 -23.89
N VAL A 137 -10.61 2.83 -23.85
CA VAL A 137 -10.19 3.55 -22.65
C VAL A 137 -11.30 3.53 -21.60
N GLN A 138 -12.55 3.76 -22.02
CA GLN A 138 -13.72 3.73 -21.14
C GLN A 138 -13.93 2.34 -20.53
N ALA A 139 -13.80 1.27 -21.33
CA ALA A 139 -13.90 -0.10 -20.85
C ALA A 139 -12.84 -0.40 -19.78
N GLY A 140 -11.57 -0.05 -20.03
CA GLY A 140 -10.50 -0.26 -19.05
C GLY A 140 -10.67 0.56 -17.76
N LEU A 141 -11.21 1.78 -17.85
CA LEU A 141 -11.55 2.58 -16.67
C LEU A 141 -12.73 1.98 -15.89
N ALA A 142 -13.77 1.50 -16.58
CA ALA A 142 -14.91 0.83 -15.96
C ALA A 142 -14.47 -0.44 -15.22
N ASP A 143 -13.59 -1.26 -15.81
CA ASP A 143 -13.01 -2.44 -15.17
C ASP A 143 -12.22 -2.08 -13.90
N ALA A 144 -11.49 -0.96 -13.93
CA ALA A 144 -10.73 -0.49 -12.77
C ALA A 144 -11.65 0.03 -11.65
N VAL A 145 -12.73 0.75 -11.98
CA VAL A 145 -13.75 1.17 -11.01
C VAL A 145 -14.42 -0.05 -10.39
N LEU A 146 -14.89 -0.99 -11.22
CA LEU A 146 -15.55 -2.21 -10.74
C LEU A 146 -14.64 -3.02 -9.81
N LEU A 147 -13.35 -3.12 -10.14
CA LEU A 147 -12.36 -3.73 -9.26
C LEU A 147 -12.29 -3.06 -7.89
N VAL A 148 -12.24 -1.73 -7.83
CA VAL A 148 -12.15 -0.96 -6.58
C VAL A 148 -13.38 -1.22 -5.73
N GLU A 149 -14.57 -1.07 -6.31
CA GLU A 149 -15.85 -1.26 -5.61
C GLU A 149 -16.03 -2.69 -5.09
N GLU A 150 -15.75 -3.70 -5.92
CA GLU A 150 -15.82 -5.10 -5.50
C GLU A 150 -14.81 -5.41 -4.39
N THR A 151 -13.61 -4.82 -4.46
CA THR A 151 -12.60 -5.05 -3.43
C THR A 151 -13.01 -4.41 -2.11
N ASP A 152 -13.56 -3.19 -2.13
CA ASP A 152 -14.01 -2.54 -0.90
C ASP A 152 -15.14 -3.33 -0.24
N GLY A 153 -16.11 -3.81 -1.02
CA GLY A 153 -17.18 -4.69 -0.53
C GLY A 153 -16.67 -6.02 0.04
N LEU A 154 -15.64 -6.63 -0.58
CA LEU A 154 -15.02 -7.85 -0.05
C LEU A 154 -14.31 -7.61 1.29
N LEU A 155 -13.65 -6.45 1.44
CA LEU A 155 -12.96 -6.08 2.67
C LEU A 155 -13.96 -5.79 3.79
N ASP A 156 -15.07 -5.10 3.50
CA ASP A 156 -16.15 -4.86 4.48
C ASP A 156 -16.79 -6.15 4.98
N GLY A 157 -16.87 -7.18 4.13
CA GLY A 157 -17.41 -8.49 4.49
C GLY A 157 -16.49 -9.36 5.38
N GLY A 158 -15.27 -8.91 5.70
CA GLY A 158 -14.36 -9.63 6.62
C GLY A 158 -13.84 -10.98 6.10
N HIS A 159 -13.80 -11.19 4.78
CA HIS A 159 -13.37 -12.46 4.19
C HIS A 159 -11.84 -12.61 4.23
N ASP A 160 -11.36 -13.78 4.65
CA ASP A 160 -9.93 -14.17 4.74
C ASP A 160 -9.24 -14.39 3.37
N ALA A 161 -9.64 -13.65 2.33
CA ALA A 161 -9.16 -13.79 0.96
C ALA A 161 -7.93 -12.91 0.64
N HIS A 162 -7.15 -12.49 1.65
CA HIS A 162 -6.13 -11.45 1.52
C HIS A 162 -5.13 -11.65 0.36
N PRO A 163 -4.54 -12.84 0.12
CA PRO A 163 -3.60 -13.02 -0.99
C PRO A 163 -4.26 -12.91 -2.37
N ALA A 164 -5.50 -13.40 -2.52
CA ALA A 164 -6.24 -13.32 -3.76
C ALA A 164 -6.66 -11.88 -4.08
N VAL A 165 -7.14 -11.15 -3.06
CA VAL A 165 -7.47 -9.72 -3.17
C VAL A 165 -6.23 -8.91 -3.53
N PHE A 166 -5.10 -9.15 -2.85
CA PHE A 166 -3.85 -8.48 -3.16
C PHE A 166 -3.41 -8.71 -4.62
N ALA A 167 -3.41 -9.97 -5.09
CA ALA A 167 -3.04 -10.29 -6.46
C ALA A 167 -3.96 -9.61 -7.48
N ARG A 168 -5.27 -9.49 -7.16
CA ARG A 168 -6.25 -8.80 -7.99
C ARG A 168 -5.98 -7.29 -8.06
N LEU A 169 -5.70 -6.65 -6.92
CA LEU A 169 -5.30 -5.24 -6.85
C LEU A 169 -4.03 -4.95 -7.66
N VAL A 170 -2.99 -5.78 -7.52
CA VAL A 170 -1.74 -5.63 -8.29
C VAL A 170 -2.00 -5.73 -9.80
N ARG A 171 -2.78 -6.72 -10.23
CA ARG A 171 -3.10 -6.90 -11.65
C ARG A 171 -3.88 -5.70 -12.20
N GLY A 172 -4.88 -5.23 -11.46
CA GLY A 172 -5.69 -4.09 -11.84
C GLY A 172 -4.92 -2.77 -11.86
N GLY A 173 -4.10 -2.51 -10.83
CA GLY A 173 -3.21 -1.35 -10.79
C GLY A 173 -2.28 -1.31 -12.00
N ARG A 174 -1.64 -2.42 -12.35
CA ARG A 174 -0.79 -2.51 -13.55
C ARG A 174 -1.57 -2.31 -14.84
N ALA A 175 -2.81 -2.78 -14.95
CA ALA A 175 -3.67 -2.54 -16.11
C ALA A 175 -4.03 -1.05 -16.24
N LEU A 176 -4.38 -0.40 -15.13
CA LEU A 176 -4.67 1.04 -15.06
C LEU A 176 -3.47 1.90 -15.47
N LEU A 177 -2.26 1.57 -15.00
CA LEU A 177 -1.03 2.28 -15.41
C LEU A 177 -0.78 2.18 -16.92
N ARG A 178 -1.07 1.02 -17.54
CA ARG A 178 -0.96 0.88 -19.00
C ARG A 178 -1.92 1.78 -19.76
N LEU A 179 -3.13 2.04 -19.25
CA LEU A 179 -4.07 3.00 -19.86
C LEU A 179 -3.50 4.43 -19.86
N LEU A 180 -2.77 4.80 -18.81
CA LEU A 180 -2.10 6.10 -18.69
C LEU A 180 -0.85 6.20 -19.57
N GLY A 181 -0.30 5.07 -20.02
CA GLY A 181 0.89 5.00 -20.88
C GLY A 181 2.18 5.35 -20.16
N GLY A 182 3.21 5.75 -20.92
CA GLY A 182 4.58 5.97 -20.41
C GLY A 182 4.69 6.97 -19.27
N ALA A 183 3.86 8.02 -19.27
CA ALA A 183 3.87 9.05 -18.22
C ALA A 183 3.58 8.49 -16.82
N SER A 184 2.85 7.37 -16.73
CA SER A 184 2.55 6.74 -15.45
C SER A 184 3.76 6.09 -14.78
N PHE A 185 4.81 5.80 -15.54
CA PHE A 185 6.05 5.16 -15.07
C PHE A 185 7.14 6.16 -14.72
N LEU A 186 6.89 7.46 -14.87
CA LEU A 186 7.78 8.49 -14.38
C LEU A 186 7.74 8.53 -12.85
N ILE A 187 8.79 9.05 -12.22
CA ILE A 187 8.91 9.10 -10.76
C ILE A 187 7.77 9.90 -10.10
N ASP A 188 7.32 10.98 -10.75
CA ASP A 188 6.21 11.81 -10.31
C ASP A 188 4.83 11.27 -10.76
N GLY A 189 4.81 10.17 -11.51
CA GLY A 189 3.60 9.50 -11.98
C GLY A 189 3.00 8.59 -10.90
N PRO A 190 1.74 8.13 -11.08
CA PRO A 190 1.10 7.24 -10.11
C PRO A 190 1.76 5.87 -9.99
N GLY A 191 2.58 5.46 -10.96
CA GLY A 191 3.19 4.13 -11.00
C GLY A 191 4.15 3.86 -9.85
N GLY A 192 4.87 4.87 -9.36
CA GLY A 192 5.76 4.69 -8.22
C GLY A 192 5.01 4.39 -6.92
N ALA A 193 3.86 5.05 -6.69
CA ALA A 193 3.02 4.79 -5.53
C ALA A 193 2.40 3.39 -5.60
N VAL A 194 1.90 2.98 -6.78
CA VAL A 194 1.36 1.62 -7.00
C VAL A 194 2.44 0.56 -6.83
N LEU A 195 3.66 0.78 -7.34
CA LEU A 195 4.80 -0.12 -7.14
C LEU A 195 5.19 -0.21 -5.67
N THR A 196 5.17 0.90 -4.94
CA THR A 196 5.44 0.92 -3.49
C THR A 196 4.41 0.09 -2.75
N ALA A 197 3.12 0.25 -3.07
CA ALA A 197 2.05 -0.53 -2.48
C ALA A 197 2.15 -2.04 -2.83
N GLU A 198 2.58 -2.36 -4.05
CA GLU A 198 2.89 -3.72 -4.45
C GLU A 198 4.02 -4.31 -3.60
N GLN A 199 5.16 -3.61 -3.45
CA GLN A 199 6.30 -4.09 -2.67
C GLN A 199 5.97 -4.30 -1.19
N VAL A 200 5.23 -3.36 -0.59
CA VAL A 200 4.74 -3.48 0.80
C VAL A 200 3.80 -4.68 0.90
N GLY A 201 2.84 -4.81 -0.02
CA GLY A 201 1.93 -5.95 -0.05
C GLY A 201 2.64 -7.29 -0.25
N THR A 202 3.69 -7.35 -1.07
CA THR A 202 4.51 -8.56 -1.21
C THR A 202 5.13 -8.97 0.13
N LEU A 203 5.63 -8.01 0.91
CA LEU A 203 6.23 -8.31 2.22
C LEU A 203 5.21 -8.88 3.22
N TYR A 204 4.01 -8.29 3.30
CA TYR A 204 3.05 -8.59 4.38
C TYR A 204 1.89 -9.52 3.98
N LEU A 205 1.56 -9.62 2.69
CA LEU A 205 0.37 -10.29 2.15
C LEU A 205 0.69 -11.50 1.27
N ALA A 206 1.87 -11.55 0.62
CA ALA A 206 2.21 -12.63 -0.31
C ALA A 206 2.86 -13.85 0.37
N VAL A 207 3.36 -13.71 1.59
CA VAL A 207 3.99 -14.81 2.32
C VAL A 207 2.90 -15.63 3.03
N ARG A 208 2.76 -16.90 2.64
CA ARG A 208 2.15 -17.90 3.50
C ARG A 208 3.04 -18.01 4.73
N HIS A 209 2.57 -17.55 5.89
CA HIS A 209 3.16 -18.00 7.14
C HIS A 209 2.74 -19.46 7.25
N ASP A 210 3.62 -20.36 6.80
CA ASP A 210 3.49 -21.77 7.13
C ASP A 210 3.44 -21.84 8.66
N ARG A 211 2.30 -22.30 9.17
CA ARG A 211 2.04 -22.52 10.59
C ARG A 211 2.76 -23.77 11.05
#